data_AF-A0A916Y107-F1
#
_entry.id   AF-A0A916Y107-F1
#
_cell.length_a   1.000
_cell.length_b   1.000
_cell.length_c   1.000
_cell.angle_alpha   90.00
_cell.angle_beta   90.00
_cell.angle_gamma   90.00
#
_symmetry.space_group_name_H-M   'P 1'
#
loop_
_entity.id
_entity.type
_entity.pdbx_description
1 polymer ?
#
loop_
_entity_poly.entity_id
_entity_poly.type
_entity_poly.pdbx_seq_one_letter_code
_entity_poly.pdbx_strand_id
1 'polypeptide(L)' 'MISAAVIGAVVGLLIGIADFVVLGAAARNGGASRGGALRFIRLMSLVVFPIVGWFVGPIVATSLFPSSLGG' A
#
# COMPACT_ATOMS: atom_id res chain seq x y z
N MET A 1 -5.93 -15.22 -16.13
CA MET A 1 -6.94 -14.38 -15.43
C MET A 1 -6.24 -13.79 -14.23
N ILE A 2 -6.06 -12.46 -14.16
CA ILE A 2 -5.42 -11.82 -12.99
C ILE A 2 -6.50 -11.63 -11.92
N SER A 3 -6.27 -12.13 -10.70
CA SER A 3 -7.25 -12.03 -9.61
C SER A 3 -7.25 -10.64 -8.98
N ALA A 4 -8.40 -10.21 -8.45
CA ALA A 4 -8.53 -8.94 -7.74
C ALA A 4 -7.57 -8.81 -6.55
N ALA A 5 -7.21 -9.93 -5.92
CA ALA A 5 -6.19 -9.98 -4.86
C ALA A 5 -4.80 -9.59 -5.37
N VAL A 6 -4.41 -10.12 -6.54
CA VAL A 6 -3.12 -9.78 -7.16
C VAL A 6 -3.09 -8.30 -7.57
N ILE A 7 -4.18 -7.78 -8.14
CA ILE A 7 -4.27 -6.35 -8.48
C ILE A 7 -4.18 -5.50 -7.23
N GLY A 8 -4.93 -5.83 -6.18
CA GLY A 8 -4.90 -5.13 -4.90
C GLY A 8 -3.51 -5.12 -4.27
N ALA A 9 -2.79 -6.23 -4.31
CA ALA A 9 -1.44 -6.32 -3.78
C ALA A 9 -0.41 -5.54 -4.58
N VAL A 10 -0.52 -5.52 -5.91
CA VAL A 10 0.35 -4.70 -6.76
C VAL A 10 0.08 -3.21 -6.52
N VAL A 11 -1.18 -2.80 -6.45
CA VAL A 11 -1.55 -1.41 -6.13
C VAL A 11 -1.07 -1.02 -4.73
N GLY A 12 -1.26 -1.90 -3.74
CA GLY A 12 -0.73 -1.71 -2.39
C GLY A 12 0.79 -1.61 -2.35
N LEU A 13 1.49 -2.42 -3.14
CA LEU A 13 2.95 -2.33 -3.27
C LEU A 13 3.38 -0.98 -3.86
N LEU A 14 2.71 -0.51 -4.92
CA LEU A 14 2.99 0.79 -5.53
C LEU A 14 2.78 1.95 -4.56
N ILE A 15 1.70 1.91 -3.76
CA ILE A 15 1.45 2.90 -2.71
C ILE A 15 2.54 2.85 -1.64
N GLY A 16 2.92 1.65 -1.18
CA GLY A 16 4.01 1.48 -0.21
C GLY A 16 5.36 1.99 -0.72
N ILE A 17 5.66 1.80 -2.01
CA ILE A 17 6.86 2.37 -2.65
C ILE A 17 6.79 3.90 -2.69
N ALA A 18 5.65 4.47 -3.06
CA ALA A 18 5.47 5.93 -3.10
C ALA A 18 5.66 6.54 -1.70
N ASP A 19 5.03 5.96 -0.68
CA ASP A 19 5.16 6.36 0.72
C ASP A 19 6.61 6.22 1.21
N PHE A 20 7.28 5.13 0.82
CA PHE A 20 8.71 4.97 1.05
C PHE A 20 9.46 6.17 0.44
N VAL A 21 9.31 6.48 -0.84
CA VAL A 21 10.04 7.60 -1.45
C VAL A 21 9.78 8.95 -0.76
N VAL A 22 8.51 9.26 -0.44
CA VAL A 22 8.11 10.53 0.19
C VAL A 22 8.69 10.67 1.60
N LEU A 23 8.54 9.67 2.46
CA LEU A 23 9.10 9.68 3.82
C LEU A 23 10.64 9.67 3.80
N GLY A 24 11.24 9.04 2.79
CA GLY A 24 12.68 9.09 2.56
C GLY A 24 13.20 10.49 2.23
N ALA A 25 12.47 11.23 1.39
CA ALA A 25 12.76 12.62 1.10
C ALA A 25 12.57 13.51 2.35
N ALA A 26 11.51 13.29 3.12
CA ALA A 26 11.27 13.99 4.38
C ALA A 26 12.37 13.71 5.43
N ALA A 27 12.84 12.46 5.54
CA ALA A 27 13.92 12.07 6.45
C ALA A 27 15.28 12.67 6.08
N ARG A 28 15.51 12.97 4.79
CA ARG A 28 16.72 13.69 4.35
C ARG A 28 16.70 15.16 4.77
N ASN A 29 15.51 15.75 4.90
CA ASN A 29 15.32 17.16 5.26
C ASN A 29 15.14 17.38 6.78
N GLY A 30 14.75 16.34 7.53
CA GLY A 30 14.60 16.39 8.99
C GLY A 30 15.85 15.84 9.69
N GLY A 31 16.58 16.70 10.41
CA GLY A 31 17.85 16.38 11.07
C GLY A 31 17.88 15.09 11.93
N ALA A 32 19.10 14.65 12.25
CA ALA A 32 19.48 13.31 12.72
C ALA A 32 18.59 12.66 13.81
N SER A 33 17.96 13.44 14.69
CA SER A 33 17.09 12.95 15.76
C SER A 33 15.76 12.33 15.27
N ARG A 34 15.20 12.79 14.14
CA ARG A 34 13.94 12.25 13.58
C ARG A 34 14.16 11.11 12.58
N GLY A 35 15.40 10.87 12.16
CA GLY A 35 15.74 9.92 11.11
C GLY A 35 15.38 8.47 11.43
N GLY A 36 15.51 8.03 12.69
CA GLY A 36 15.27 6.63 13.08
C GLY A 36 13.80 6.20 12.96
N ALA A 37 12.88 6.96 13.56
CA ALA A 37 11.45 6.67 13.52
C ALA A 37 10.89 6.79 12.09
N LEU A 38 11.33 7.81 11.33
CA LEU A 38 10.95 7.98 9.93
C LEU A 38 11.41 6.80 9.07
N ARG A 39 12.62 6.27 9.30
CA ARG A 39 13.15 5.12 8.56
C ARG A 39 12.39 3.84 8.87
N PHE A 40 11.97 3.64 10.13
CA PHE A 40 11.17 2.49 10.54
C PHE A 40 9.76 2.52 9.92
N ILE A 41 9.05 3.65 10.03
CA ILE A 41 7.72 3.83 9.44
C ILE A 41 7.77 3.60 7.93
N ARG A 42 8.79 4.15 7.27
CA ARG A 42 9.05 3.98 5.83
C ARG A 42 9.24 2.51 5.43
N LEU A 43 9.95 1.72 6.24
CA LEU A 43 10.18 0.29 5.95
C LEU A 43 8.91 -0.54 6.19
N MET A 44 8.12 -0.17 7.20
CA MET A 44 6.84 -0.81 7.49
C MET A 44 5.80 -0.54 6.40
N SER A 45 5.76 0.67 5.83
CA SER A 45 4.78 0.99 4.77
C SER A 45 4.97 0.16 3.50
N LEU A 46 6.21 -0.21 3.15
CA LEU A 46 6.52 -1.16 2.06
C LEU A 46 5.94 -2.57 2.24
N VAL A 47 5.64 -2.97 3.48
CA VAL A 47 5.12 -4.31 3.80
C VAL A 47 3.63 -4.23 4.09
N VAL A 48 3.20 -3.24 4.88
CA VAL A 48 1.81 -3.09 5.32
C VAL A 48 0.89 -2.76 4.14
N PHE A 49 1.25 -1.82 3.26
CA PHE A 49 0.39 -1.46 2.14
C PHE A 49 0.11 -2.59 1.15
N PRO A 50 1.10 -3.40 0.70
CA PRO A 50 0.82 -4.55 -0.15
C PRO A 50 0.01 -5.64 0.55
N ILE A 51 0.27 -5.91 1.83
CA ILE A 51 -0.53 -6.88 2.61
C ILE A 51 -1.98 -6.40 2.69
N VAL A 52 -2.19 -5.14 3.09
CA VAL A 52 -3.52 -4.54 3.16
C VAL A 52 -4.19 -4.57 1.78
N GLY A 53 -3.47 -4.24 0.70
CA GLY A 53 -3.98 -4.31 -0.66
C GLY A 53 -4.39 -5.71 -1.11
N TRP A 54 -3.62 -6.75 -0.73
CA TRP A 54 -3.96 -8.15 -1.02
C TRP A 54 -5.29 -8.57 -0.38
N PHE A 55 -5.56 -8.15 0.86
CA PHE A 55 -6.78 -8.50 1.60
C PHE A 55 -7.97 -7.59 1.28
N VAL A 56 -7.74 -6.28 1.15
CA VAL A 56 -8.79 -5.28 0.91
C VAL A 56 -9.21 -5.21 -0.55
N GLY A 57 -8.30 -5.54 -1.49
CA GLY A 57 -8.58 -5.53 -2.93
C GLY A 57 -9.84 -6.32 -3.34
N PRO A 58 -9.98 -7.59 -2.94
CA PRO A 58 -11.19 -8.37 -3.20
C PRO A 58 -12.45 -7.80 -2.55
N ILE A 59 -12.34 -7.27 -1.33
CA ILE A 59 -13.48 -6.69 -0.59
C ILE A 59 -14.01 -5.45 -1.31
N VAL A 60 -13.10 -4.57 -1.76
CA VAL A 60 -13.44 -3.35 -2.52
C VAL A 60 -13.99 -3.71 -3.90
N ALA A 61 -13.40 -4.69 -4.60
CA ALA A 61 -13.93 -5.14 -5.88
C ALA A 61 -15.36 -5.68 -5.74
N THR A 62 -15.64 -6.43 -4.67
CA THR A 62 -16.97 -7.00 -4.41
C THR A 62 -17.98 -5.94 -3.99
N SER A 63 -17.56 -4.90 -3.23
CA SER A 63 -18.44 -3.81 -2.81
C SER A 63 -18.73 -2.78 -3.91
N LEU A 64 -17.81 -2.60 -4.86
CA LEU A 64 -17.99 -1.70 -6.01
C LEU A 64 -18.75 -2.36 -7.17
N PHE A 65 -18.71 -3.69 -7.29
CA PHE A 65 -19.47 -4.45 -8.27
C PHE A 65 -20.44 -5.47 -7.63
N PRO A 66 -21.36 -5.06 -6.73
CA PRO A 66 -22.15 -5.99 -5.93
C PRO A 66 -23.23 -6.77 -6.70
N SER A 67 -23.44 -6.55 -8.00
CA SER A 67 -24.61 -7.13 -8.69
C SER A 67 -24.58 -7.25 -10.24
N SER A 68 -23.43 -7.20 -10.94
CA SER A 68 -23.45 -7.28 -12.42
C SER A 68 -23.57 -8.70 -13.03
N LEU A 69 -23.78 -9.75 -12.22
CA LEU A 69 -23.99 -11.14 -12.68
C LEU A 69 -25.16 -11.82 -11.97
N GLY A 70 -26.25 -11.08 -11.72
CA GLY A 70 -27.57 -11.67 -11.55
C GLY A 70 -28.24 -11.80 -12.93
N GLY A 71 -28.04 -12.93 -13.59
CA GLY A 71 -28.61 -13.28 -14.90
C GLY A 71 -28.24 -14.69 -15.29
#